data_AF-T0JXM9-F1
#
_entry.id   AF-T0JXM9-F1
#
_cell.length_a   1.000
_cell.length_b   1.000
_cell.length_c   1.000
_cell.angle_alpha   90.00
_cell.angle_beta   90.00
_cell.angle_gamma   90.00
#
_symmetry.space_group_name_H-M   'P 1'
#
loop_
_entity.id
_entity.type
_entity.pdbx_description
1 polymer ?
#
loop_
_entity_poly.entity_id
_entity_poly.type
_entity_poly.pdbx_seq_one_letter_code
_entity_poly.pdbx_strand_id
1 'polypeptide(L)'
;MASRRLLSTSLWRATQAPQAVPLAAAARWSSSSSSTSAIAYKALRRRAAPLPVSDSPPAWSAQAAVSNILYETPSPSMAPPKRHILNCLVQNEPGVLSRVSGILAARGFNIDSLVVCSTEVEDLSRMTIVLTGQDGVVEQARRQLEDLVPVWAVLDYTSAALVQRELLLAKINILGPEYFEELLAHHREITAADVEHPEGAIESQSLEEIAKDFHPSKLAASQALRHKHEHLKSITYFAHQFGGKVLDISTNSCIVEISAKPTRIDSFLKLIGPFGILESARTGLMALPRSPLYGPNEETILKEADEVVDASQLPPG
;
A
#
# COMPACT_ATOMS: atom_id res chain seq x y z
N MET A 1 43.97 -49.60 -5.24
CA MET A 1 43.36 -50.89 -4.83
C MET A 1 42.16 -50.60 -3.93
N ALA A 2 41.11 -51.42 -4.07
CA ALA A 2 39.86 -51.47 -3.29
C ALA A 2 38.76 -50.43 -3.64
N SER A 3 38.04 -50.80 -4.69
CA SER A 3 36.68 -50.42 -5.06
C SER A 3 35.64 -50.91 -4.03
N ARG A 4 34.64 -50.09 -3.70
CA ARG A 4 33.32 -50.56 -3.25
C ARG A 4 32.21 -49.70 -3.86
N ARG A 5 31.59 -50.27 -4.90
CA ARG A 5 30.30 -49.87 -5.47
C ARG A 5 29.18 -50.27 -4.49
N LEU A 6 28.25 -49.37 -4.22
CA LEU A 6 26.93 -49.71 -3.71
C LEU A 6 25.88 -49.21 -4.71
N LEU A 7 25.18 -50.18 -5.28
CA LEU A 7 24.01 -50.01 -6.13
C LEU A 7 22.83 -49.60 -5.25
N SER A 8 22.14 -48.53 -5.62
CA SER A 8 20.80 -48.22 -5.13
C SER A 8 19.91 -47.93 -6.33
N THR A 9 19.17 -48.96 -6.73
CA THR A 9 18.08 -48.91 -7.70
C THR A 9 16.88 -48.24 -7.06
N SER A 10 16.54 -47.01 -7.48
CA SER A 10 15.23 -46.42 -7.18
C SER A 10 14.44 -46.26 -8.48
N LEU A 11 13.39 -47.07 -8.52
CA LEU A 11 12.41 -47.29 -9.58
C LEU A 11 11.81 -46.00 -10.12
N TRP A 12 11.85 -45.86 -11.43
CA TRP A 12 11.06 -44.89 -12.18
C TRP A 12 9.58 -45.26 -12.04
N ARG A 13 8.81 -44.39 -11.40
CA ARG A 13 7.36 -44.54 -11.29
C ARG A 13 6.74 -44.19 -12.63
N ALA A 14 6.42 -45.21 -13.42
CA ALA A 14 5.65 -45.06 -14.65
C ALA A 14 4.33 -44.34 -14.36
N THR A 15 4.13 -43.20 -15.00
CA THR A 15 2.84 -42.53 -15.12
C THR A 15 1.88 -43.46 -15.85
N GLN A 16 0.87 -43.97 -15.13
CA GLN A 16 -0.21 -44.73 -15.76
C GLN A 16 -0.97 -43.79 -16.69
N ALA A 17 -1.02 -44.16 -17.97
CA ALA A 17 -1.90 -43.56 -18.96
C ALA A 17 -3.37 -43.66 -18.48
N PRO A 18 -4.22 -42.68 -18.79
CA PRO A 18 -5.64 -42.75 -18.43
C PRO A 18 -6.25 -43.94 -19.18
N GLN A 19 -6.80 -44.91 -18.43
CA GLN A 19 -7.52 -46.03 -19.04
C GLN A 19 -8.72 -45.48 -19.82
N ALA A 20 -8.74 -45.76 -21.12
CA ALA A 20 -9.88 -45.48 -21.97
C ALA A 20 -11.11 -46.22 -21.43
N VAL A 21 -12.14 -45.47 -21.07
CA VAL A 21 -13.44 -46.01 -20.68
C VAL A 21 -14.02 -46.74 -21.89
N PRO A 22 -14.44 -48.01 -21.79
CA PRO A 22 -15.06 -48.68 -22.92
C PRO A 22 -16.39 -47.97 -23.23
N LEU A 23 -16.57 -47.58 -24.49
CA LEU A 23 -17.86 -47.13 -25.02
C LEU A 23 -18.88 -48.25 -24.79
N ALA A 24 -19.74 -48.06 -23.79
CA ALA A 24 -20.82 -48.98 -23.48
C ALA A 24 -21.72 -49.12 -24.72
N ALA A 25 -21.83 -50.36 -25.21
CA ALA A 25 -22.73 -50.72 -26.29
C ALA A 25 -24.15 -50.21 -25.98
N ALA A 26 -24.75 -49.49 -26.93
CA ALA A 26 -26.13 -49.03 -26.87
C ALA A 26 -27.07 -50.25 -26.82
N ALA A 27 -27.41 -50.68 -25.61
CA ALA A 27 -28.43 -51.69 -25.40
C ALA A 27 -29.78 -51.13 -25.88
N ARG A 28 -30.36 -51.79 -26.88
CA ARG A 28 -31.70 -51.49 -27.42
C ARG A 28 -32.71 -51.48 -26.28
N TRP A 29 -33.36 -50.33 -26.05
CA TRP A 29 -34.41 -50.19 -25.05
C TRP A 29 -35.66 -50.97 -25.46
N SER A 30 -35.95 -52.07 -24.76
CA SER A 30 -37.31 -52.60 -24.70
C SER A 30 -38.12 -51.78 -23.68
N SER A 31 -39.17 -51.12 -24.11
CA SER A 31 -40.08 -50.35 -23.25
C SER A 31 -40.95 -51.29 -22.40
N SER A 32 -40.41 -51.81 -21.31
CA SER A 32 -41.19 -52.40 -20.22
C SER A 32 -41.49 -51.30 -19.20
N SER A 33 -42.70 -50.73 -19.29
CA SER A 33 -43.24 -49.79 -18.30
C SER A 33 -43.48 -50.52 -16.98
N SER A 34 -42.45 -50.57 -16.13
CA SER A 34 -42.54 -51.09 -14.76
C SER A 34 -42.49 -49.92 -13.80
N SER A 35 -43.46 -49.84 -12.88
CA SER A 35 -43.63 -48.77 -11.89
C SER A 35 -42.42 -48.60 -10.94
N THR A 36 -41.45 -49.51 -10.97
CA THR A 36 -40.21 -49.47 -10.16
C THR A 36 -38.99 -48.97 -10.94
N SER A 37 -39.10 -48.75 -12.26
CA SER A 37 -38.01 -48.26 -13.12
C SER A 37 -37.52 -46.86 -12.72
N ALA A 38 -38.41 -46.00 -12.23
CA ALA A 38 -38.07 -44.68 -11.71
C ALA A 38 -37.22 -44.75 -10.41
N ILE A 39 -37.47 -45.75 -9.55
CA ILE A 39 -36.67 -46.00 -8.34
C ILE A 39 -35.27 -46.48 -8.71
N ALA A 40 -35.15 -47.39 -9.68
CA ALA A 40 -33.87 -47.88 -10.16
C ALA A 40 -33.06 -46.76 -10.84
N TYR A 41 -33.71 -45.92 -11.64
CA TYR A 41 -33.09 -44.75 -12.27
C TYR A 41 -32.59 -43.72 -11.23
N LYS A 42 -33.39 -43.47 -10.19
CA LYS A 42 -33.03 -42.57 -9.08
C LYS A 42 -31.96 -43.17 -8.16
N ALA A 43 -31.87 -44.49 -8.04
CA ALA A 43 -30.80 -45.18 -7.32
C ALA A 43 -29.46 -45.14 -8.09
N LEU A 44 -29.50 -45.32 -9.42
CA LEU A 44 -28.30 -45.30 -10.26
C LEU A 44 -27.69 -43.89 -10.38
N ARG A 45 -28.53 -42.84 -10.40
CA ARG A 45 -28.11 -41.43 -10.39
C ARG A 45 -27.93 -40.84 -8.99
N ARG A 46 -28.10 -41.62 -7.93
CA ARG A 46 -27.75 -41.22 -6.55
C ARG A 46 -26.25 -41.27 -6.25
N ARG A 47 -25.41 -41.32 -7.29
CA ARG A 47 -24.00 -40.93 -7.19
C ARG A 47 -23.91 -39.41 -7.21
N ALA A 48 -24.40 -38.76 -6.15
CA ALA A 48 -23.81 -37.48 -5.79
C ALA A 48 -22.33 -37.79 -5.53
N ALA A 49 -21.41 -37.16 -6.27
CA ALA A 49 -20.01 -37.19 -5.87
C ALA A 49 -19.98 -36.79 -4.38
N PRO A 50 -19.24 -37.50 -3.51
CA PRO A 50 -19.14 -37.10 -2.12
C PRO A 50 -18.73 -35.63 -2.13
N LEU A 51 -19.50 -34.78 -1.43
CA LEU A 51 -19.13 -33.39 -1.27
C LEU A 51 -17.68 -33.39 -0.78
N PRO A 52 -16.77 -32.57 -1.37
CA PRO A 52 -15.43 -32.45 -0.84
C PRO A 52 -15.58 -32.03 0.61
N VAL A 53 -15.30 -32.97 1.53
CA VAL A 53 -15.15 -32.65 2.93
C VAL A 53 -14.00 -31.68 2.96
N SER A 54 -14.27 -30.43 3.31
CA SER A 54 -13.20 -29.48 3.57
C SER A 54 -12.40 -30.11 4.71
N ASP A 55 -11.21 -30.61 4.42
CA ASP A 55 -10.25 -30.93 5.45
C ASP A 55 -10.08 -29.62 6.23
N SER A 56 -10.69 -29.55 7.41
CA SER A 56 -10.46 -28.45 8.33
C SER A 56 -8.95 -28.32 8.44
N PRO A 57 -8.39 -27.10 8.36
CA PRO A 57 -6.94 -26.93 8.43
C PRO A 57 -6.43 -27.73 9.64
N PRO A 58 -5.37 -28.54 9.47
CA PRO A 58 -4.93 -29.43 10.53
C PRO A 58 -4.73 -28.61 11.80
N ALA A 59 -5.29 -29.04 12.93
CA ALA A 59 -5.13 -28.33 14.19
C ALA A 59 -3.62 -28.17 14.46
N TRP A 60 -3.13 -26.94 14.55
CA TRP A 60 -1.71 -26.69 14.76
C TRP A 60 -1.29 -27.28 16.11
N SER A 61 -0.18 -28.02 16.12
CA SER A 61 0.47 -28.37 17.38
C SER A 61 1.08 -27.11 18.00
N ALA A 62 1.21 -27.08 19.33
CA ALA A 62 1.82 -25.95 20.03
C ALA A 62 3.23 -25.63 19.49
N GLN A 63 3.99 -26.66 19.10
CA GLN A 63 5.32 -26.54 18.52
C GLN A 63 5.29 -25.88 17.14
N ALA A 64 4.36 -26.29 16.25
CA ALA A 64 4.19 -25.69 14.94
C ALA A 64 3.74 -24.22 15.03
N ALA A 65 2.86 -23.91 15.98
CA ALA A 65 2.42 -22.54 16.25
C ALA A 65 3.57 -21.65 16.72
N VAL A 66 4.37 -22.13 17.68
CA VAL A 66 5.55 -21.39 18.18
C VAL A 66 6.58 -21.16 17.07
N SER A 67 6.88 -22.18 16.25
CA SER A 67 7.82 -22.00 15.14
C SER A 67 7.31 -20.99 14.11
N ASN A 68 6.00 -20.97 13.84
CA ASN A 68 5.41 -20.02 12.91
C ASN A 68 5.49 -18.58 13.45
N ILE A 69 5.19 -18.38 14.74
CA ILE A 69 5.29 -17.06 15.38
C ILE A 69 6.73 -16.54 15.31
N LEU A 70 7.71 -17.36 15.67
CA LEU A 70 9.12 -16.96 15.65
C LEU A 70 9.62 -16.65 14.23
N TYR A 71 9.11 -17.34 13.21
CA TYR A 71 9.47 -17.10 11.82
C TYR A 71 8.86 -15.81 11.26
N GLU A 72 7.60 -15.51 11.59
CA GLU A 72 6.89 -14.31 11.13
C GLU A 72 7.24 -13.05 11.94
N THR A 73 7.93 -13.18 13.08
CA THR A 73 8.33 -12.03 13.88
C THR A 73 9.41 -11.25 13.13
N PRO A 74 9.17 -9.98 12.75
CA PRO A 74 10.17 -9.21 12.02
C PRO A 74 11.41 -8.97 12.89
N SER A 75 12.59 -9.06 12.30
CA SER A 75 13.82 -8.70 12.99
C SER A 75 13.82 -7.21 13.37
N PRO A 76 14.39 -6.82 14.53
CA PRO A 76 14.51 -5.40 14.87
C PRO A 76 15.38 -4.72 13.81
N SER A 77 14.79 -3.85 12.98
CA SER A 77 15.56 -3.15 11.96
C SER A 77 16.62 -2.27 12.63
N MET A 78 17.79 -2.16 12.00
CA MET A 78 18.75 -1.09 12.31
C MET A 78 18.01 0.24 12.22
N ALA A 79 18.00 1.03 13.30
CA ALA A 79 17.15 2.21 13.40
C ALA A 79 17.50 3.19 12.27
N PRO A 80 16.56 3.55 11.38
CA PRO A 80 16.77 4.62 10.42
C PRO A 80 16.99 5.95 11.16
N PRO A 81 17.55 6.98 10.49
CA PRO A 81 17.69 8.30 11.09
C PRO A 81 16.35 8.80 11.61
N LYS A 82 16.37 9.37 12.82
CA LYS A 82 15.18 9.90 13.51
C LYS A 82 14.55 11.00 12.65
N ARG A 83 13.23 10.91 12.48
CA ARG A 83 12.44 11.94 11.79
C ARG A 83 12.06 13.03 12.79
N HIS A 84 12.33 14.26 12.44
CA HIS A 84 12.00 15.44 13.22
C HIS A 84 10.89 16.24 12.56
N ILE A 85 9.97 16.76 13.37
CA ILE A 85 8.81 17.51 12.90
C ILE A 85 8.85 18.89 13.55
N LEU A 86 9.14 19.91 12.73
CA LEU A 86 9.15 21.30 13.14
C LEU A 86 7.86 21.99 12.68
N ASN A 87 7.36 22.88 13.51
CA ASN A 87 6.22 23.73 13.19
C ASN A 87 6.62 25.19 13.33
N CYS A 88 6.63 25.91 12.21
CA CYS A 88 6.97 27.33 12.17
C CYS A 88 5.68 28.15 12.06
N LEU A 89 5.55 29.17 12.90
CA LEU A 89 4.52 30.19 12.79
C LEU A 89 5.14 31.37 12.04
N VAL A 90 4.61 31.67 10.85
CA VAL A 90 5.21 32.65 9.94
C VAL A 90 4.19 33.70 9.55
N GLN A 91 4.63 34.93 9.39
CA GLN A 91 3.84 36.00 8.80
C GLN A 91 3.60 35.71 7.31
N ASN A 92 2.38 35.85 6.85
CA ASN A 92 1.98 35.59 5.47
C ASN A 92 2.33 36.78 4.56
N GLU A 93 3.62 37.01 4.35
CA GLU A 93 4.13 38.01 3.41
C GLU A 93 4.63 37.37 2.09
N PRO A 94 4.56 38.10 0.96
CA PRO A 94 5.13 37.62 -0.30
C PRO A 94 6.61 37.25 -0.16
N GLY A 95 6.96 36.01 -0.55
CA GLY A 95 8.35 35.52 -0.55
C GLY A 95 8.78 34.80 0.73
N VAL A 96 7.94 34.71 1.77
CA VAL A 96 8.26 33.98 3.02
C VAL A 96 8.60 32.51 2.77
N LEU A 97 7.81 31.83 1.93
CA LEU A 97 8.02 30.42 1.58
C LEU A 97 9.40 30.20 0.95
N SER A 98 9.76 31.05 -0.02
CA SER A 98 11.03 30.98 -0.73
C SER A 98 12.22 31.21 0.22
N ARG A 99 12.07 32.14 1.17
CA ARG A 99 13.10 32.42 2.18
C ARG A 99 13.32 31.23 3.11
N VAL A 100 12.25 30.64 3.64
CA VAL A 100 12.31 29.47 4.53
C VAL A 100 12.88 28.25 3.80
N SER A 101 12.37 27.91 2.62
CA SER A 101 12.90 26.78 1.83
C SER A 101 14.34 27.03 1.38
N GLY A 102 14.68 28.28 1.03
CA GLY A 102 16.00 28.69 0.59
C GLY A 102 17.07 28.53 1.67
N ILE A 103 16.77 28.91 2.92
CA ILE A 103 17.70 28.70 4.05
C ILE A 103 17.94 27.23 4.29
N LEU A 104 16.89 26.42 4.25
CA LEU A 104 17.02 24.98 4.48
C LEU A 104 17.86 24.30 3.39
N ALA A 105 17.62 24.67 2.13
CA ALA A 105 18.35 24.15 0.98
C ALA A 105 19.81 24.63 0.96
N ALA A 106 20.06 25.93 1.24
CA ALA A 106 21.41 26.51 1.20
C ALA A 106 22.38 25.86 2.20
N ARG A 107 21.86 25.36 3.32
CA ARG A 107 22.65 24.64 4.33
C ARG A 107 22.66 23.13 4.16
N GLY A 108 21.99 22.61 3.13
CA GLY A 108 21.97 21.19 2.80
C GLY A 108 21.20 20.32 3.79
N PHE A 109 20.16 20.86 4.45
CA PHE A 109 19.30 20.03 5.29
C PHE A 109 18.42 19.13 4.41
N ASN A 110 18.30 17.85 4.79
CA ASN A 110 17.43 16.91 4.07
C ASN A 110 15.97 17.11 4.50
N ILE A 111 15.17 17.70 3.61
CA ILE A 111 13.74 17.98 3.83
C ILE A 111 12.93 16.81 3.25
N ASP A 112 12.24 16.06 4.11
CA ASP A 112 11.30 15.02 3.68
C ASP A 112 10.03 15.66 3.10
N SER A 113 9.49 16.66 3.80
CA SER A 113 8.28 17.36 3.38
C SER A 113 8.20 18.74 4.01
N LEU A 114 7.69 19.72 3.25
CA LEU A 114 7.39 21.06 3.73
C LEU A 114 5.97 21.41 3.26
N VAL A 115 5.09 21.73 4.20
CA VAL A 115 3.70 22.11 3.93
C VAL A 115 3.41 23.45 4.57
N VAL A 116 2.75 24.34 3.82
CA VAL A 116 2.20 25.60 4.32
C VAL A 116 0.70 25.43 4.52
N CYS A 117 0.21 25.82 5.68
CA CYS A 117 -1.20 25.83 6.03
C CYS A 117 -1.58 27.27 6.42
N SER A 118 -2.58 27.84 5.75
CA SER A 118 -3.20 29.08 6.21
C SER A 118 -3.92 28.84 7.52
N THR A 119 -3.85 29.80 8.44
CA THR A 119 -4.61 29.76 9.69
C THR A 119 -5.86 30.63 9.57
N GLU A 120 -6.77 30.51 10.53
CA GLU A 120 -7.96 31.39 10.60
C GLU A 120 -7.61 32.85 10.93
N VAL A 121 -6.38 33.11 11.38
CA VAL A 121 -5.87 34.44 11.67
C VAL A 121 -5.27 35.02 10.39
N GLU A 122 -5.73 36.21 10.00
CA GLU A 122 -5.17 36.96 8.87
C GLU A 122 -3.67 37.19 9.06
N ASP A 123 -2.93 37.19 7.96
CA ASP A 123 -1.48 37.36 7.93
C ASP A 123 -0.65 36.34 8.75
N LEU A 124 -1.26 35.24 9.22
CA LEU A 124 -0.56 34.16 9.93
C LEU A 124 -0.69 32.83 9.18
N SER A 125 0.46 32.23 8.90
CA SER A 125 0.58 30.91 8.29
C SER A 125 1.35 29.95 9.20
N ARG A 126 1.01 28.67 9.11
CA ARG A 126 1.66 27.58 9.82
C ARG A 126 2.40 26.70 8.82
N MET A 127 3.71 26.57 8.98
CA MET A 127 4.52 25.69 8.15
C MET A 127 4.90 24.44 8.95
N THR A 128 4.60 23.26 8.41
CA THR A 128 5.05 21.98 8.98
C THR A 128 6.21 21.47 8.13
N ILE A 129 7.36 21.26 8.77
CA ILE A 129 8.60 20.87 8.11
C ILE A 129 9.06 19.56 8.73
N VAL A 130 9.31 18.56 7.89
CA VAL A 130 9.83 17.26 8.31
C VAL A 130 11.26 17.13 7.83
N LEU A 131 12.18 16.89 8.77
CA LEU A 131 13.61 16.77 8.52
C LEU A 131 14.10 15.39 8.99
N THR A 132 15.09 14.84 8.31
CA THR A 132 15.83 13.65 8.76
C THR A 132 17.23 14.05 9.17
N GLY A 133 17.67 13.67 10.37
CA GLY A 133 19.01 14.02 10.83
C GLY A 133 19.26 13.66 12.28
N GLN A 134 20.42 14.10 12.79
CA GLN A 134 20.75 14.05 14.20
C GLN A 134 20.17 15.28 14.91
N ASP A 135 19.82 15.12 16.19
CA ASP A 135 19.21 16.18 17.02
C ASP A 135 20.01 17.51 16.96
N GLY A 136 21.34 17.47 16.95
CA GLY A 136 22.19 18.68 16.87
C GLY A 136 22.06 19.46 15.56
N VAL A 137 21.92 18.76 14.43
CA VAL A 137 21.75 19.37 13.10
C VAL A 137 20.35 20.00 12.98
N VAL A 138 19.34 19.33 13.54
CA VAL A 138 17.95 19.81 13.52
C VAL A 138 17.77 21.01 14.45
N GLU A 139 18.39 21.01 15.63
CA GLU A 139 18.38 22.17 16.52
C GLU A 139 19.06 23.38 15.86
N GLN A 140 20.12 23.15 15.08
CA GLN A 140 20.73 24.21 14.28
C GLN A 140 19.76 24.74 13.21
N ALA A 141 18.98 23.87 12.55
CA ALA A 141 17.95 24.29 11.60
C ALA A 141 16.83 25.09 12.28
N ARG A 142 16.38 24.65 13.45
CA ARG A 142 15.36 25.33 14.27
C ARG A 142 15.76 26.78 14.59
N ARG A 143 16.98 26.96 15.12
CA ARG A 143 17.52 28.29 15.49
C ARG A 143 17.64 29.24 14.29
N GLN A 144 17.97 28.72 13.11
CA GLN A 144 18.08 29.56 11.90
C GLN A 144 16.74 30.01 11.37
N LEU A 145 15.74 29.13 11.46
CA LEU A 145 14.38 29.46 11.08
C LEU A 145 13.78 30.48 12.05
N GLU A 146 14.15 30.41 13.33
CA GLU A 146 13.71 31.36 14.37
C GLU A 146 14.39 32.74 14.26
N ASP A 147 15.62 32.81 13.72
CA ASP A 147 16.34 34.07 13.46
C ASP A 147 15.75 34.89 12.29
N LEU A 148 14.81 34.32 11.53
CA LEU A 148 14.15 35.00 10.44
C LEU A 148 13.12 36.02 10.95
N VAL A 149 13.26 37.27 10.52
CA VAL A 149 12.30 38.37 10.80
C VAL A 149 10.82 38.00 10.60
N PRO A 150 10.37 37.33 9.51
CA PRO A 150 8.95 36.99 9.33
C PRO A 150 8.48 35.78 10.16
N VAL A 151 9.36 35.12 10.92
CA VAL A 151 9.02 33.93 11.69
C VAL A 151 8.79 34.34 13.14
N TRP A 152 7.60 34.05 13.65
CA TRP A 152 7.22 34.36 15.03
C TRP A 152 7.80 33.35 16.02
N ALA A 153 7.73 32.06 15.68
CA ALA A 153 8.24 30.99 16.52
C ALA A 153 8.46 29.71 15.73
N VAL A 154 9.41 28.89 16.19
CA VAL A 154 9.66 27.55 15.65
C VAL A 154 9.59 26.52 16.78
N LEU A 155 8.56 25.69 16.72
CA LEU A 155 8.25 24.65 17.70
C LEU A 155 8.78 23.30 17.23
N ASP A 156 9.44 22.54 18.10
CA ASP A 156 9.81 21.15 17.84
C ASP A 156 8.75 20.20 18.42
N TYR A 157 8.10 19.42 17.55
CA TYR A 157 7.09 18.43 17.92
C TYR A 157 7.61 16.98 17.90
N THR A 158 8.92 16.77 17.74
CA THR A 158 9.51 15.43 17.60
C THR A 158 9.15 14.48 18.76
N SER A 159 9.09 14.98 19.99
CA SER A 159 8.73 14.19 21.19
C SER A 159 7.27 14.37 21.62
N ALA A 160 6.50 15.23 20.94
CA ALA A 160 5.14 15.57 21.32
C ALA A 160 4.12 14.52 20.82
N ALA A 161 3.01 14.38 21.54
CA ALA A 161 1.90 13.57 21.08
C ALA A 161 1.17 14.29 19.93
N LEU A 162 1.33 13.83 18.68
CA LEU A 162 0.79 14.51 17.50
C LEU A 162 -0.41 13.80 16.87
N VAL A 163 -1.32 14.58 16.28
CA VAL A 163 -2.17 14.14 15.17
C VAL A 163 -1.44 14.46 13.87
N GLN A 164 -1.04 13.41 13.16
CA GLN A 164 -0.42 13.50 11.84
C GLN A 164 -1.45 13.18 10.76
N ARG A 165 -1.49 14.00 9.71
CA ARG A 165 -2.34 13.80 8.53
C ARG A 165 -1.60 14.17 7.25
N GLU A 166 -1.77 13.34 6.25
CA GLU A 166 -1.45 13.57 4.85
C GLU A 166 -2.71 13.25 4.04
N LEU A 167 -2.87 13.91 2.90
CA LEU A 167 -3.93 13.65 1.94
C LEU A 167 -3.32 13.01 0.69
N LEU A 168 -3.90 11.91 0.24
CA LEU A 168 -3.55 11.23 -1.00
C LEU A 168 -4.77 11.24 -1.92
N LEU A 169 -4.55 11.71 -3.14
CA LEU A 169 -5.41 11.45 -4.29
C LEU A 169 -4.66 10.50 -5.22
N ALA A 170 -5.26 9.37 -5.57
CA ALA A 170 -4.65 8.41 -6.49
C ALA A 170 -5.65 7.99 -7.56
N LYS A 171 -5.22 8.08 -8.83
CA LYS A 171 -5.93 7.55 -9.97
C LYS A 171 -5.42 6.13 -10.24
N ILE A 172 -6.32 5.17 -10.17
CA ILE A 172 -6.00 3.75 -10.21
C ILE A 172 -6.64 3.14 -11.44
N ASN A 173 -5.90 2.27 -12.12
CA ASN A 173 -6.39 1.48 -13.24
C ASN A 173 -7.39 0.41 -12.75
N ILE A 174 -8.44 0.17 -13.52
CA ILE A 174 -9.44 -0.88 -13.24
C ILE A 174 -9.43 -1.98 -14.31
N LEU A 175 -8.62 -1.85 -15.36
CA LEU A 175 -8.53 -2.84 -16.44
C LEU A 175 -7.69 -4.07 -16.07
N GLY A 176 -6.85 -3.98 -15.03
CA GLY A 176 -6.01 -5.08 -14.54
C GLY A 176 -4.50 -4.80 -14.63
N PRO A 177 -3.67 -5.63 -13.99
CA PRO A 177 -2.21 -5.49 -14.00
C PRO A 177 -1.60 -5.67 -15.40
N GLU A 178 -2.14 -6.56 -16.22
CA GLU A 178 -1.61 -6.89 -17.55
C GLU A 178 -1.65 -5.66 -18.47
N TYR A 179 -2.78 -4.95 -18.45
CA TYR A 179 -2.93 -3.70 -19.20
C TYR A 179 -1.99 -2.61 -18.68
N PHE A 180 -1.76 -2.57 -17.37
CA PHE A 180 -0.87 -1.60 -16.76
C PHE A 180 0.60 -1.84 -17.14
N GLU A 181 1.03 -3.10 -17.23
CA GLU A 181 2.36 -3.47 -17.73
C GLU A 181 2.56 -3.06 -19.19
N GLU A 182 1.56 -3.31 -20.06
CA GLU A 182 1.58 -2.85 -21.46
C GLU A 182 1.69 -1.31 -21.55
N LEU A 183 0.88 -0.59 -20.75
CA LEU A 183 0.91 0.86 -20.68
C LEU A 183 2.29 1.39 -20.22
N LEU A 184 2.91 0.76 -19.24
CA LEU A 184 4.24 1.12 -18.76
C LEU A 184 5.32 0.84 -19.80
N ALA A 185 5.26 -0.30 -20.49
CA ALA A 185 6.19 -0.64 -21.57
C ALA A 185 6.11 0.39 -22.71
N HIS A 186 4.89 0.74 -23.13
CA HIS A 186 4.65 1.73 -24.18
C HIS A 186 5.25 3.11 -23.83
N HIS A 187 5.06 3.61 -22.61
CA HIS A 187 5.67 4.88 -22.18
C HIS A 187 7.21 4.80 -22.08
N ARG A 188 7.76 3.64 -21.70
CA ARG A 188 9.21 3.42 -21.68
C ARG A 188 9.80 3.45 -23.08
N GLU A 189 9.16 2.80 -24.06
CA GLU A 189 9.60 2.81 -25.46
C GLU A 189 9.63 4.23 -26.04
N ILE A 190 8.59 5.04 -25.78
CA ILE A 190 8.55 6.45 -26.20
C ILE A 190 9.74 7.22 -25.61
N THR A 191 10.06 6.99 -24.34
CA THR A 191 11.16 7.70 -23.66
C THR A 191 12.54 7.19 -24.08
N ALA A 192 12.65 5.89 -24.35
CA ALA A 192 13.90 5.23 -24.76
C ALA A 192 14.24 5.47 -26.23
N ALA A 193 13.27 5.76 -27.09
CA ALA A 193 13.53 6.18 -28.47
C ALA A 193 14.37 7.48 -28.56
N ASP A 194 14.40 8.28 -27.48
CA ASP A 194 15.21 9.49 -27.37
C ASP A 194 16.62 9.25 -26.77
N VAL A 195 16.95 8.04 -26.30
CA VAL A 195 18.24 7.71 -25.65
C VAL A 195 18.83 6.45 -26.29
N GLU A 196 19.99 6.59 -26.96
CA GLU A 196 20.72 5.49 -27.58
C GLU A 196 20.87 4.27 -26.64
N HIS A 197 20.58 3.09 -27.18
CA HIS A 197 20.27 1.85 -26.43
C HIS A 197 21.47 1.33 -25.61
N PRO A 198 21.28 0.91 -24.35
CA PRO A 198 22.14 -0.10 -23.74
C PRO A 198 21.63 -1.49 -24.16
N GLU A 199 22.44 -2.19 -24.94
CA GLU A 199 22.23 -3.58 -25.32
C GLU A 199 22.24 -4.50 -24.08
N GLY A 200 21.20 -5.30 -23.92
CA GLY A 200 21.19 -6.44 -23.00
C GLY A 200 20.04 -6.47 -22.01
N ALA A 201 18.83 -6.82 -22.46
CA ALA A 201 17.77 -7.31 -21.59
C ALA A 201 17.51 -8.78 -21.90
N ILE A 202 17.84 -9.61 -20.90
CA ILE A 202 17.84 -11.07 -20.90
C ILE A 202 16.41 -11.61 -20.95
N GLU A 203 16.21 -12.66 -21.74
CA GLU A 203 14.98 -13.43 -21.91
C GLU A 203 14.39 -13.93 -20.58
N SER A 204 13.27 -13.35 -20.15
CA SER A 204 12.41 -13.83 -19.05
C SER A 204 11.03 -14.29 -19.54
N GLN A 205 10.95 -14.88 -20.73
CA GLN A 205 9.70 -15.02 -21.47
C GLN A 205 8.73 -16.13 -20.99
N SER A 206 9.13 -17.03 -20.08
CA SER A 206 8.32 -18.24 -19.79
C SER A 206 7.21 -18.07 -18.73
N LEU A 207 7.26 -17.04 -17.88
CA LEU A 207 6.17 -16.71 -16.94
C LEU A 207 5.26 -15.57 -17.47
N GLU A 208 5.77 -14.75 -18.39
CA GLU A 208 5.06 -13.63 -19.01
C GLU A 208 3.95 -14.07 -19.97
N GLU A 209 4.02 -15.28 -20.52
CA GLU A 209 3.00 -15.79 -21.45
C GLU A 209 1.68 -16.15 -20.74
N ILE A 210 1.74 -16.64 -19.49
CA ILE A 210 0.56 -17.00 -18.68
C ILE A 210 -0.12 -15.73 -18.13
N ALA A 211 0.66 -14.69 -17.80
CA ALA A 211 0.14 -13.40 -17.36
C ALA A 211 -0.72 -12.72 -18.44
N LYS A 212 -0.42 -12.95 -19.73
CA LYS A 212 -1.12 -12.27 -20.84
C LYS A 212 -2.50 -12.84 -21.17
N ASP A 213 -3.02 -13.82 -20.44
CA ASP A 213 -4.34 -14.43 -20.71
C ASP A 213 -5.52 -13.52 -20.29
N PHE A 214 -5.34 -12.69 -19.27
CA PHE A 214 -6.38 -11.79 -18.76
C PHE A 214 -6.34 -10.38 -19.37
N HIS A 215 -5.56 -10.19 -20.43
CA HIS A 215 -5.46 -8.89 -21.10
C HIS A 215 -6.81 -8.48 -21.74
N PRO A 216 -7.29 -7.24 -21.55
CA PRO A 216 -8.60 -6.78 -22.05
C PRO A 216 -8.80 -6.95 -23.56
N SER A 217 -7.73 -6.92 -24.37
CA SER A 217 -7.82 -7.15 -25.83
C SER A 217 -8.12 -8.60 -26.22
N LYS A 218 -7.79 -9.57 -25.36
CA LYS A 218 -7.99 -11.01 -25.61
C LYS A 218 -9.28 -11.54 -24.97
N LEU A 219 -9.81 -10.83 -23.97
CA LEU A 219 -11.03 -11.22 -23.26
C LEU A 219 -12.30 -10.84 -24.04
N ALA A 220 -13.37 -11.63 -23.84
CA ALA A 220 -14.69 -11.23 -24.31
C ALA A 220 -15.15 -9.94 -23.59
N ALA A 221 -15.76 -8.99 -24.32
CA ALA A 221 -16.17 -7.69 -23.76
C ALA A 221 -17.03 -7.80 -22.49
N SER A 222 -17.93 -8.79 -22.42
CA SER A 222 -18.73 -9.05 -21.21
C SER A 222 -17.90 -9.54 -20.02
N GLN A 223 -16.86 -10.32 -20.28
CA GLN A 223 -15.94 -10.80 -19.24
C GLN A 223 -15.04 -9.65 -18.77
N ALA A 224 -14.45 -8.89 -19.69
CA ALA A 224 -13.65 -7.70 -19.37
C ALA A 224 -14.44 -6.69 -18.53
N LEU A 225 -15.72 -6.47 -18.85
CA LEU A 225 -16.60 -5.60 -18.06
C LEU A 225 -16.78 -6.10 -16.61
N ARG A 226 -16.91 -7.41 -16.39
CA ARG A 226 -17.06 -7.97 -15.04
C ARG A 226 -15.77 -7.84 -14.23
N HIS A 227 -14.62 -8.18 -14.82
CA HIS A 227 -13.30 -7.99 -14.17
C HIS A 227 -13.08 -6.53 -13.78
N LYS A 228 -13.42 -5.59 -14.66
CA LYS A 228 -13.38 -4.16 -14.36
C LYS A 228 -14.19 -3.80 -13.11
N HIS A 229 -15.43 -4.29 -12.99
CA HIS A 229 -16.27 -4.01 -11.82
C HIS A 229 -15.78 -4.74 -10.57
N GLU A 230 -15.15 -5.91 -10.71
CA GLU A 230 -14.52 -6.64 -9.61
C GLU A 230 -13.30 -5.91 -9.05
N HIS A 231 -12.43 -5.39 -9.92
CA HIS A 231 -11.31 -4.54 -9.53
C HIS A 231 -11.81 -3.26 -8.84
N LEU A 232 -12.80 -2.58 -9.44
CA LEU A 232 -13.42 -1.40 -8.84
C LEU A 232 -13.98 -1.70 -7.44
N LYS A 233 -14.68 -2.83 -7.27
CA LYS A 233 -15.24 -3.24 -5.98
C LYS A 233 -14.14 -3.48 -4.94
N SER A 234 -13.06 -4.16 -5.32
CA SER A 234 -11.91 -4.41 -4.45
C SER A 234 -11.20 -3.12 -4.04
N ILE A 235 -10.94 -2.23 -4.99
CA ILE A 235 -10.33 -0.91 -4.73
C ILE A 235 -11.23 -0.09 -3.80
N THR A 236 -12.54 -0.07 -4.04
CA THR A 236 -13.52 0.63 -3.20
C THR A 236 -13.52 0.08 -1.77
N TYR A 237 -13.49 -1.25 -1.62
CA TYR A 237 -13.40 -1.90 -0.32
C TYR A 237 -12.12 -1.53 0.43
N PHE A 238 -10.96 -1.56 -0.25
CA PHE A 238 -9.69 -1.15 0.34
C PHE A 238 -9.68 0.33 0.73
N ALA A 239 -10.18 1.21 -0.14
CA ALA A 239 -10.29 2.63 0.17
C ALA A 239 -11.11 2.86 1.45
N HIS A 240 -12.28 2.23 1.57
CA HIS A 240 -13.12 2.35 2.77
C HIS A 240 -12.46 1.78 4.03
N GLN A 241 -11.76 0.65 3.95
CA GLN A 241 -11.05 0.06 5.10
C GLN A 241 -9.93 0.98 5.61
N PHE A 242 -9.33 1.77 4.72
CA PHE A 242 -8.33 2.76 5.07
C PHE A 242 -8.92 4.10 5.53
N GLY A 243 -10.25 4.26 5.53
CA GLY A 243 -10.95 5.49 5.90
C GLY A 243 -11.08 6.50 4.74
N GLY A 244 -10.85 6.05 3.52
CA GLY A 244 -10.95 6.83 2.30
C GLY A 244 -12.31 6.77 1.61
N LYS A 245 -12.36 7.41 0.44
CA LYS A 245 -13.53 7.52 -0.43
C LYS A 245 -13.14 7.37 -1.89
N VAL A 246 -14.05 6.89 -2.72
CA VAL A 246 -13.93 6.95 -4.18
C VAL A 246 -14.61 8.22 -4.66
N LEU A 247 -13.86 9.11 -5.31
CA LEU A 247 -14.35 10.41 -5.76
C LEU A 247 -14.88 10.38 -7.19
N ASP A 248 -14.21 9.64 -8.07
CA ASP A 248 -14.56 9.55 -9.49
C ASP A 248 -14.44 8.11 -9.99
N ILE A 249 -15.35 7.72 -10.89
CA ILE A 249 -15.36 6.41 -11.52
C ILE A 249 -15.52 6.62 -13.03
N SER A 250 -14.44 6.33 -13.75
CA SER A 250 -14.36 6.44 -15.21
C SER A 250 -14.53 5.07 -15.89
N THR A 251 -14.40 5.06 -17.21
CA THR A 251 -14.46 3.82 -18.01
C THR A 251 -13.25 2.92 -17.76
N ASN A 252 -12.06 3.48 -17.54
CA ASN A 252 -10.82 2.69 -17.46
C ASN A 252 -10.05 2.95 -16.16
N SER A 253 -10.52 3.85 -15.30
CA SER A 253 -9.85 4.18 -14.03
C SER A 253 -10.85 4.67 -12.98
N CYS A 254 -10.42 4.74 -11.73
CA CYS A 254 -11.14 5.41 -10.65
C CYS A 254 -10.18 6.28 -9.83
N ILE A 255 -10.70 7.35 -9.23
CA ILE A 255 -9.93 8.23 -8.34
C ILE A 255 -10.35 7.98 -6.90
N VAL A 256 -9.38 7.74 -6.03
CA VAL A 256 -9.58 7.55 -4.59
C VAL A 256 -8.92 8.66 -3.79
N GLU A 257 -9.56 9.00 -2.67
CA GLU A 257 -9.08 9.96 -1.68
C GLU A 257 -8.84 9.27 -0.34
N ILE A 258 -7.69 9.50 0.27
CA ILE A 258 -7.36 9.05 1.63
C ILE A 258 -6.74 10.16 2.45
N SER A 259 -7.23 10.34 3.68
CA SER A 259 -6.57 11.17 4.69
C SER A 259 -6.15 10.33 5.89
N ALA A 260 -4.84 10.17 6.10
CA ALA A 260 -4.30 9.31 7.15
C ALA A 260 -2.88 9.74 7.58
N LYS A 261 -2.28 9.01 8.53
CA LYS A 261 -0.85 9.16 8.86
C LYS A 261 0.02 8.69 7.67
N PRO A 262 1.24 9.22 7.48
CA PRO A 262 2.10 8.88 6.34
C PRO A 262 2.30 7.36 6.19
N THR A 263 2.59 6.67 7.28
CA THR A 263 2.82 5.21 7.29
C THR A 263 1.61 4.39 6.85
N ARG A 264 0.40 4.88 7.13
CA ARG A 264 -0.86 4.23 6.71
C ARG A 264 -1.11 4.47 5.22
N ILE A 265 -0.77 5.65 4.70
CA ILE A 265 -0.83 5.96 3.26
C ILE A 265 0.19 5.11 2.48
N ASP A 266 1.41 4.97 2.99
CA ASP A 266 2.43 4.12 2.36
C ASP A 266 1.96 2.65 2.26
N SER A 267 1.30 2.16 3.32
CA SER A 267 0.72 0.82 3.35
C SER A 267 -0.42 0.66 2.33
N PHE A 268 -1.24 1.69 2.15
CA PHE A 268 -2.31 1.71 1.15
C PHE A 268 -1.75 1.68 -0.27
N LEU A 269 -0.75 2.52 -0.57
CA LEU A 269 -0.10 2.56 -1.88
C LEU A 269 0.51 1.21 -2.25
N LYS A 270 1.16 0.53 -1.29
CA LYS A 270 1.70 -0.83 -1.49
C LYS A 270 0.60 -1.86 -1.77
N LEU A 271 -0.54 -1.75 -1.08
CA LEU A 271 -1.66 -2.66 -1.24
C LEU A 271 -2.37 -2.49 -2.60
N ILE A 272 -2.41 -1.26 -3.12
CA ILE A 272 -3.02 -0.95 -4.42
C ILE A 272 -2.06 -1.03 -5.60
N GLY A 273 -0.75 -1.03 -5.34
CA GLY A 273 0.29 -1.18 -6.35
C GLY A 273 -0.01 -2.22 -7.44
N PRO A 274 -0.51 -3.44 -7.10
CA PRO A 274 -0.86 -4.45 -8.10
C PRO A 274 -1.96 -4.07 -9.09
N PHE A 275 -2.90 -3.17 -8.75
CA PHE A 275 -3.93 -2.72 -9.71
C PHE A 275 -3.38 -1.76 -10.77
N GLY A 276 -2.24 -1.13 -10.48
CA GLY A 276 -1.63 -0.09 -11.31
C GLY A 276 -2.09 1.31 -10.92
N ILE A 277 -1.18 2.09 -10.34
CA ILE A 277 -1.39 3.51 -10.04
C ILE A 277 -1.00 4.30 -11.29
N LEU A 278 -1.98 4.94 -11.91
CA LEU A 278 -1.77 5.76 -13.11
C LEU A 278 -1.18 7.12 -12.75
N GLU A 279 -1.68 7.71 -11.68
CA GLU A 279 -1.28 9.04 -11.19
C GLU A 279 -1.53 9.12 -9.69
N SER A 280 -0.71 9.87 -8.96
CA SER A 280 -0.95 10.17 -7.56
C SER A 280 -0.51 11.58 -7.21
N ALA A 281 -1.34 12.28 -6.45
CA ALA A 281 -1.01 13.54 -5.80
C ALA A 281 -1.07 13.32 -4.28
N ARG A 282 0.07 13.48 -3.60
CA ARG A 282 0.20 13.33 -2.16
C ARG A 282 0.66 14.65 -1.56
N THR A 283 -0.03 15.11 -0.52
CA THR A 283 0.42 16.28 0.26
C THR A 283 1.58 15.88 1.17
N GLY A 284 2.33 16.86 1.67
CA GLY A 284 3.25 16.61 2.78
C GLY A 284 2.51 16.45 4.12
N LEU A 285 3.28 16.18 5.18
CA LEU A 285 2.78 15.98 6.52
C LEU A 285 2.24 17.27 7.14
N MET A 286 0.98 17.24 7.55
CA MET A 286 0.39 18.21 8.46
C MET A 286 0.36 17.62 9.87
N ALA A 287 0.71 18.43 10.87
CA ALA A 287 0.73 18.00 12.26
C ALA A 287 0.09 19.04 13.19
N LEU A 288 -0.69 18.56 14.15
CA LEU A 288 -1.14 19.33 15.30
C LEU A 288 -0.84 18.58 16.61
N PRO A 289 -0.37 19.27 17.65
CA PRO A 289 -0.17 18.66 18.96
C PRO A 289 -1.52 18.28 19.57
N ARG A 290 -1.57 17.13 20.24
CA ARG A 290 -2.69 16.69 21.06
C ARG A 290 -2.46 17.10 22.49
N SER A 291 -3.51 17.56 23.14
CA SER A 291 -3.54 17.64 24.59
C SER A 291 -3.58 16.22 25.16
N PRO A 292 -2.61 15.81 26.00
CA PRO A 292 -2.70 14.53 26.71
C PRO A 292 -3.91 14.57 27.66
N LEU A 293 -4.64 13.45 27.72
CA LEU A 293 -5.69 13.26 28.72
C LEU A 293 -5.08 12.51 29.89
N TYR A 294 -5.24 13.06 31.09
CA TYR A 294 -4.79 12.44 32.33
C TYR A 294 -5.97 11.75 33.01
N GLY A 295 -5.71 10.58 33.59
CA GLY A 295 -6.68 9.92 34.45
C GLY A 295 -6.93 10.75 35.73
N PRO A 296 -8.03 10.52 36.47
CA PRO A 296 -8.34 11.24 37.71
C PRO A 296 -7.26 11.09 38.81
N ASN A 297 -6.35 10.13 38.67
CA ASN A 297 -5.25 9.86 39.61
C ASN A 297 -3.88 10.35 39.11
N GLU A 298 -3.80 11.00 37.96
CA GLU A 298 -2.55 11.53 37.40
C GLU A 298 -2.50 13.04 37.61
N GLU A 299 -1.41 13.54 38.20
CA GLU A 299 -1.23 14.97 38.45
C GLU A 299 -1.10 15.76 37.15
N THR A 300 -2.02 16.69 36.93
CA THR A 300 -1.92 17.70 35.86
C THR A 300 -0.88 18.74 36.22
N ILE A 301 0.22 18.80 35.46
CA ILE A 301 1.09 19.97 35.42
C ILE A 301 0.36 21.03 34.60
N LEU A 302 -0.43 21.88 35.26
CA LEU A 302 -1.02 23.07 34.65
C LEU A 302 0.13 24.05 34.38
N LYS A 303 0.45 24.28 33.11
CA LYS A 303 1.34 25.39 32.75
C LYS A 303 0.53 26.68 32.82
N GLU A 304 0.95 27.63 33.63
CA GLU A 304 0.34 28.97 33.67
C GLU A 304 0.64 29.68 32.33
N ALA A 305 -0.34 30.43 31.80
CA ALA A 305 -0.21 31.06 30.48
C ALA A 305 0.98 32.04 30.40
N ASP A 306 1.32 32.67 31.52
CA ASP A 306 2.43 33.62 31.64
C ASP A 306 3.81 32.94 31.63
N GLU A 307 3.90 31.63 31.93
CA GLU A 307 5.15 30.86 31.85
C GLU A 307 5.45 30.35 30.43
N VAL A 308 4.44 30.27 29.57
CA VAL A 308 4.57 29.65 28.23
C VAL A 308 4.96 30.67 27.16
N VAL A 309 4.56 31.95 27.31
CA VAL A 309 4.90 33.02 26.36
C VAL A 309 5.13 34.32 27.13
N ASP A 310 6.38 34.75 27.23
CA ASP A 310 6.70 36.10 27.70
C ASP A 310 6.23 37.09 26.63
N ALA A 311 5.15 37.84 26.92
CA ALA A 311 4.56 38.79 25.99
C ALA A 311 5.55 39.87 25.51
N SER A 312 6.69 40.06 26.20
CA SER A 312 7.77 40.96 25.79
C SER A 312 8.65 40.42 24.65
N GLN A 313 8.57 39.12 24.34
CA GLN A 313 9.33 38.48 23.24
C GLN A 313 8.55 38.45 21.91
N LEU A 314 7.27 38.80 21.93
CA LEU A 314 6.48 38.94 20.72
C LEU A 314 6.82 40.28 20.06
N PRO A 315 7.14 40.33 18.75
CA PRO A 315 7.38 41.59 18.08
C PRO A 315 6.13 42.48 18.17
N PRO A 316 6.30 43.79 18.40
CA PRO A 316 5.18 44.71 18.47
C PRO A 316 4.48 44.76 17.11
N GLY A 317 3.17 44.56 17.11
CA GLY A 317 2.31 44.72 15.93
C GLY A 317 2.19 46.15 15.45
#